data_AF-A3X9C8-F1
#
_entry.id   AF-A3X9C8-F1
#
_cell.length_a   1.000
_cell.length_b   1.000
_cell.length_c   1.000
_cell.angle_alpha   90.00
_cell.angle_beta   90.00
_cell.angle_gamma   90.00
#
_symmetry.space_group_name_H-M   'P 1'
#
loop_
_entity.id
_entity.type
_entity.pdbx_description
1 polymer ?
#
loop_
_entity_poly.entity_id
_entity_poly.type
_entity_poly.pdbx_seq_one_letter_code
_entity_poly.pdbx_strand_id
1 'polypeptide(L)'
;MRQCPRGCAECVPQKQSKVQRLGRTAKEIAAEIGEMLVEVKRKLAHGEFGPWCEANCSFTDRHARRYMAVAEAKRTRMSDFNYCESIADVLALGKPKPEPTPVHRAATLDDLRRVERLRALRDNPAASQGERERLDQQHLR
;
A
#
# COMPACT_ATOMS: atom_id res chain seq x y z
N MET A 1 -5.86 -38.02 -4.04
CA MET A 1 -5.82 -36.61 -3.62
C MET A 1 -7.25 -36.09 -3.54
N ARG A 2 -7.77 -35.74 -2.35
CA ARG A 2 -9.14 -35.22 -2.21
C ARG A 2 -9.18 -33.80 -2.76
N GLN A 3 -9.97 -33.56 -3.81
CA GLN A 3 -10.22 -32.21 -4.33
C GLN A 3 -11.24 -31.54 -3.40
N CYS A 4 -10.88 -30.44 -2.73
CA CYS A 4 -11.86 -29.66 -1.95
C CYS A 4 -12.87 -29.08 -2.95
N PRO A 5 -14.19 -29.23 -2.71
CA PRO A 5 -15.21 -28.63 -3.56
C PRO A 5 -14.98 -27.12 -3.65
N ARG A 6 -15.10 -26.56 -4.86
CA ARG A 6 -14.93 -25.11 -5.09
C ARG A 6 -15.87 -24.37 -4.14
N GLY A 7 -15.32 -23.53 -3.26
CA GLY A 7 -16.10 -22.74 -2.29
C GLY A 7 -16.10 -23.24 -0.85
N CYS A 8 -15.36 -24.30 -0.48
CA CYS A 8 -15.21 -24.66 0.93
C CYS A 8 -14.53 -23.51 1.72
N ALA A 9 -15.03 -23.18 2.92
CA ALA A 9 -14.45 -22.14 3.78
C ALA A 9 -12.95 -22.39 4.07
N GLU A 10 -12.57 -23.68 4.06
CA GLU A 10 -11.21 -24.21 4.06
C GLU A 10 -10.29 -23.49 3.05
N CYS A 11 -10.76 -23.43 1.80
CA CYS A 11 -9.97 -23.10 0.61
C CYS A 11 -9.50 -21.66 0.52
N VAL A 12 -10.25 -20.70 1.08
CA VAL A 12 -9.93 -19.28 0.96
C VAL A 12 -8.65 -18.94 1.72
N PRO A 13 -8.52 -19.26 3.03
CA PRO A 13 -7.25 -19.11 3.76
C PRO A 13 -6.06 -19.81 3.09
N GLN A 14 -6.25 -21.03 2.58
CA GLN A 14 -5.15 -21.78 1.97
C GLN A 14 -4.65 -21.13 0.67
N LYS A 15 -5.57 -20.60 -0.15
CA LYS A 15 -5.20 -19.82 -1.34
C LYS A 15 -4.54 -18.50 -0.94
N GLN A 16 -5.02 -17.83 0.10
CA GLN A 16 -4.43 -16.60 0.62
C GLN A 16 -2.98 -16.82 1.07
N SER A 17 -2.73 -17.82 1.91
CA SER A 17 -1.37 -18.17 2.35
C SER A 17 -0.46 -18.52 1.18
N LYS A 18 -1.00 -19.18 0.14
CA LYS A 18 -0.25 -19.46 -1.10
C LYS A 18 0.13 -18.18 -1.85
N VAL A 19 -0.81 -17.23 -2.00
CA VAL A 19 -0.54 -15.94 -2.65
C VAL A 19 0.51 -15.15 -1.88
N GLN A 20 0.39 -15.06 -0.55
CA GLN A 20 1.37 -14.35 0.29
C GLN A 20 2.77 -14.98 0.21
N ARG A 21 2.86 -16.31 0.20
CA ARG A 21 4.14 -17.00 0.02
C ARG A 21 4.76 -16.69 -1.34
N LEU A 22 3.97 -16.77 -2.41
CA LEU A 22 4.45 -16.44 -3.76
C LEU A 22 4.86 -14.97 -3.87
N GLY A 23 4.14 -14.05 -3.23
CA GLY A 23 4.50 -12.63 -3.16
C GLY A 23 5.84 -12.41 -2.46
N ARG A 24 6.06 -13.07 -1.31
CA ARG A 24 7.33 -13.02 -0.58
C ARG A 24 8.49 -13.58 -1.39
N THR A 25 8.31 -14.75 -2.00
CA THR A 25 9.33 -15.33 -2.89
C THR A 25 9.60 -14.42 -4.11
N ALA A 26 8.56 -13.84 -4.71
CA ALA A 26 8.71 -12.95 -5.85
C ALA A 26 9.51 -11.68 -5.52
N LYS A 27 9.33 -11.07 -4.33
CA LYS A 27 10.13 -9.91 -3.92
C LYS A 27 11.59 -10.26 -3.64
N GLU A 28 11.88 -11.47 -3.18
CA GLU A 28 13.26 -11.94 -2.97
C GLU A 28 13.98 -12.11 -4.31
N ILE A 29 13.35 -12.83 -5.24
CA ILE A 29 13.87 -12.99 -6.61
C ILE A 29 14.02 -11.62 -7.30
N ALA A 30 13.06 -10.71 -7.10
CA ALA A 30 13.14 -9.35 -7.61
C ALA A 30 14.35 -8.57 -7.07
N ALA A 31 14.71 -8.78 -5.81
CA ALA A 31 15.90 -8.20 -5.21
C ALA A 31 17.18 -8.79 -5.81
N GLU A 32 17.25 -10.12 -5.98
CA GLU A 32 18.39 -10.80 -6.62
C GLU A 32 18.61 -10.33 -8.08
N ILE A 33 17.53 -10.21 -8.85
CA ILE A 33 17.57 -9.61 -10.19
C ILE A 33 18.11 -8.18 -10.13
N GLY A 34 17.65 -7.39 -9.17
CA GLY A 34 18.13 -6.03 -8.96
C GLY A 34 19.62 -5.96 -8.64
N GLU A 35 20.12 -6.85 -7.80
CA GLU A 35 21.55 -6.98 -7.46
C GLU A 35 22.39 -7.26 -8.72
N MET A 36 21.98 -8.25 -9.53
CA MET A 36 22.65 -8.58 -10.80
C MET A 36 22.63 -7.40 -11.79
N LEU A 37 21.50 -6.71 -11.92
CA LEU A 37 21.37 -5.55 -12.80
C LEU A 37 22.26 -4.38 -12.36
N VAL A 38 22.43 -4.16 -11.05
CA VAL A 38 23.35 -3.14 -10.52
C VAL A 38 24.79 -3.47 -10.92
N GLU A 39 25.21 -4.73 -10.84
CA GLU A 39 26.54 -5.14 -11.28
C GLU A 39 26.76 -4.93 -12.77
N VAL A 40 25.78 -5.29 -13.61
CA VAL A 40 25.84 -5.02 -15.05
C VAL A 40 25.96 -3.52 -15.32
N LYS A 41 25.09 -2.70 -14.69
CA LYS A 41 25.09 -1.25 -14.87
C LYS A 41 26.42 -0.61 -14.48
N ARG A 42 27.13 -1.15 -13.47
CA ARG A 42 28.46 -0.68 -13.07
C ARG A 42 29.55 -0.96 -14.11
N LYS A 43 29.38 -1.97 -14.97
CA LYS A 43 30.34 -2.33 -16.03
C LYS A 43 30.10 -1.57 -17.33
N LEU A 44 28.93 -0.96 -17.49
CA LEU A 44 28.54 -0.20 -18.68
C LEU A 44 28.88 1.29 -18.53
N ALA A 45 29.10 1.96 -19.67
CA ALA A 45 29.22 3.41 -19.70
C ALA A 45 27.87 4.09 -19.42
N HIS A 46 27.93 5.38 -19.03
CA HIS A 46 26.72 6.18 -18.87
C HIS A 46 25.91 6.21 -20.18
N GLY A 47 24.59 5.97 -20.09
CA GLY A 47 23.68 5.94 -21.24
C GLY A 47 23.47 4.55 -21.86
N GLU A 48 24.42 3.63 -21.72
CA GLU A 48 24.37 2.31 -22.38
C GLU A 48 23.42 1.29 -21.72
N PHE A 49 22.99 1.56 -20.49
CA PHE A 49 22.16 0.62 -19.74
C PHE A 49 20.77 0.39 -20.38
N GLY A 50 20.16 1.44 -20.93
CA GLY A 50 18.85 1.35 -21.60
C GLY A 50 18.90 0.41 -22.83
N PRO A 51 19.79 0.69 -23.81
CA PRO A 51 20.00 -0.19 -24.96
C PRO A 51 20.38 -1.62 -24.56
N TRP A 52 21.22 -1.78 -23.53
CA TRP A 52 21.57 -3.11 -23.02
C TRP A 52 20.34 -3.87 -22.50
N CYS A 53 19.45 -3.22 -21.75
CA CYS A 53 18.22 -3.84 -21.28
C CYS A 53 17.31 -4.28 -22.43
N GLU A 54 17.13 -3.45 -23.45
CA GLU A 54 16.30 -3.79 -24.61
C GLU A 54 16.85 -4.99 -25.40
N ALA A 55 18.17 -5.12 -25.46
CA ALA A 55 18.82 -6.23 -26.16
C ALA A 55 18.87 -7.55 -25.36
N ASN A 56 18.98 -7.47 -24.02
CA ASN A 56 19.28 -8.64 -23.18
C ASN A 56 18.13 -9.10 -22.28
N CYS A 57 17.12 -8.26 -22.05
CA CYS A 57 16.03 -8.54 -21.12
C CYS A 57 14.68 -8.59 -21.83
N SER A 58 13.76 -9.42 -21.33
CA SER A 58 12.36 -9.47 -21.79
C SER A 58 11.47 -8.37 -21.21
N PHE A 59 12.07 -7.42 -20.48
CA PHE A 59 11.38 -6.35 -19.77
C PHE A 59 12.03 -5.00 -20.05
N THR A 60 11.26 -3.93 -19.85
CA THR A 60 11.72 -2.57 -20.14
C THR A 60 12.73 -2.08 -19.11
N ASP A 61 13.54 -1.09 -19.48
CA ASP A 61 14.46 -0.41 -18.55
C ASP A 61 13.74 0.11 -17.28
N ARG A 62 12.45 0.52 -17.40
CA ARG A 62 11.63 0.88 -16.24
C ARG A 62 11.45 -0.27 -15.25
N HIS A 63 11.23 -1.49 -15.72
CA HIS A 63 11.16 -2.67 -14.86
C HIS A 63 12.52 -3.01 -14.27
N ALA A 64 13.59 -2.92 -15.06
CA ALA A 64 14.97 -3.10 -14.59
C ALA A 64 15.28 -2.18 -13.39
N ARG A 65 14.96 -0.89 -13.51
CA ARG A 65 15.14 0.09 -12.44
C ARG A 65 14.30 -0.20 -11.20
N ARG A 66 13.09 -0.75 -11.37
CA ARG A 66 12.27 -1.19 -10.23
C ARG A 66 12.92 -2.35 -9.48
N TYR A 67 13.49 -3.33 -10.19
CA TYR A 67 14.24 -4.42 -9.56
C TYR A 67 15.46 -3.88 -8.78
N MET A 68 16.24 -2.97 -9.38
CA MET A 68 17.34 -2.31 -8.66
C MET A 68 16.87 -1.57 -7.41
N ALA A 69 15.72 -0.89 -7.45
CA ALA A 69 15.17 -0.20 -6.29
C ALA A 69 14.73 -1.18 -5.18
N VAL A 70 14.21 -2.37 -5.54
CA VAL A 70 13.89 -3.45 -4.60
C VAL A 70 15.18 -3.97 -3.94
N ALA A 71 16.24 -4.20 -4.71
CA ALA A 71 17.55 -4.59 -4.19
C ALA A 71 18.11 -3.55 -3.20
N GLU A 72 18.04 -2.27 -3.55
CA GLU A 72 18.52 -1.21 -2.66
C GLU A 72 17.67 -1.10 -1.39
N ALA A 73 16.35 -1.31 -1.47
CA ALA A 73 15.49 -1.38 -0.29
C ALA A 73 15.88 -2.53 0.64
N LYS A 74 16.16 -3.73 0.10
CA LYS A 74 16.67 -4.88 0.88
C LYS A 74 18.00 -4.54 1.56
N ARG A 75 18.91 -3.86 0.86
CA ARG A 75 20.24 -3.48 1.39
C ARG A 75 20.17 -2.42 2.49
N THR A 76 19.32 -1.40 2.32
CA THR A 76 19.26 -0.21 3.20
C THR A 76 18.25 -0.34 4.33
N ARG A 77 17.13 -1.01 4.08
CA ARG A 77 15.97 -1.13 4.97
C ARG A 77 15.55 -2.58 5.10
N MET A 78 16.49 -3.44 5.50
CA MET A 78 16.29 -4.89 5.60
C MET A 78 15.06 -5.26 6.46
N SER A 79 14.87 -4.58 7.59
CA SER A 79 13.73 -4.82 8.48
C SER A 79 12.41 -4.55 7.77
N ASP A 80 12.26 -3.38 7.15
CA ASP A 80 11.04 -3.01 6.41
C ASP A 80 10.81 -3.94 5.22
N PHE A 81 11.88 -4.29 4.51
CA PHE A 81 11.83 -5.25 3.40
C PHE A 81 11.29 -6.61 3.86
N ASN A 82 11.72 -7.10 5.02
CA ASN A 82 11.28 -8.38 5.57
C ASN A 82 9.78 -8.41 5.89
N TYR A 83 9.21 -7.29 6.35
CA TYR A 83 7.77 -7.17 6.62
C TYR A 83 6.89 -6.99 5.38
N CYS A 84 7.48 -6.63 4.23
CA CYS A 84 6.73 -6.51 2.97
C CYS A 84 6.26 -7.89 2.47
N GLU A 85 5.01 -7.98 2.01
CA GLU A 85 4.44 -9.22 1.45
C GLU A 85 4.58 -9.30 -0.08
N SER A 86 4.85 -8.17 -0.74
CA SER A 86 4.94 -8.08 -2.19
C SER A 86 5.99 -7.07 -2.68
N ILE A 87 6.30 -7.13 -3.98
CA ILE A 87 7.16 -6.15 -4.67
C ILE A 87 6.54 -4.74 -4.59
N ALA A 88 5.21 -4.64 -4.63
CA ALA A 88 4.52 -3.36 -4.58
C ALA A 88 4.73 -2.67 -3.22
N ASP A 89 4.66 -3.44 -2.13
CA ASP A 89 4.89 -2.94 -0.76
C ASP A 89 6.31 -2.41 -0.61
N VAL A 90 7.31 -3.16 -1.11
CA VAL A 90 8.71 -2.74 -1.08
C VAL A 90 8.91 -1.41 -1.80
N LEU A 91 8.30 -1.25 -2.98
CA LEU A 91 8.38 -0.01 -3.76
C LEU A 91 7.57 1.16 -3.15
N ALA A 92 6.73 0.89 -2.15
CA ALA A 92 5.96 1.88 -1.42
C ALA A 92 6.66 2.36 -0.13
N LEU A 93 7.73 1.70 0.35
CA LEU A 93 8.42 1.99 1.61
C LEU A 93 8.95 3.44 1.80
N GLY A 94 8.92 4.28 0.76
CA GLY A 94 9.33 5.69 0.83
C GLY A 94 8.26 6.69 0.37
N LYS A 95 7.03 6.24 0.11
CA LYS A 95 5.95 7.13 -0.30
C LYS A 95 5.13 7.56 0.91
N PRO A 96 4.76 8.85 0.98
CA PRO A 96 3.59 9.35 1.65
C PRO A 96 2.53 8.27 1.85
N LYS A 97 2.04 7.92 3.06
CA LYS A 97 0.67 7.35 3.07
C LYS A 97 -0.17 8.42 2.37
N PRO A 98 -0.82 8.13 1.22
CA PRO A 98 -1.57 9.16 0.52
C PRO A 98 -2.58 9.69 1.54
N GLU A 99 -2.45 10.97 1.89
CA GLU A 99 -3.46 11.61 2.71
C GLU A 99 -4.79 11.38 2.00
N PRO A 100 -5.86 10.98 2.72
CA PRO A 100 -7.13 10.75 2.08
C PRO A 100 -7.51 12.03 1.35
N THR A 101 -7.47 12.00 0.02
CA THR A 101 -7.81 13.15 -0.80
C THR A 101 -9.19 13.61 -0.34
N PRO A 102 -9.35 14.83 0.21
CA PRO A 102 -10.63 15.26 0.73
C PRO A 102 -11.63 15.19 -0.41
N VAL A 103 -12.55 14.23 -0.31
CA VAL A 103 -13.63 14.08 -1.28
C VAL A 103 -14.55 15.25 -1.02
N HIS A 104 -14.38 16.34 -1.77
CA HIS A 104 -15.32 17.45 -1.82
C HIS A 104 -16.60 16.97 -2.52
N ARG A 105 -17.37 16.14 -1.83
CA ARG A 105 -18.73 15.79 -2.23
C ARG A 105 -19.66 16.94 -1.82
N ALA A 106 -20.63 17.24 -2.67
CA ALA A 106 -21.72 18.14 -2.31
C ALA A 106 -22.40 17.61 -1.04
N ALA A 107 -22.71 18.50 -0.11
CA ALA A 107 -23.43 18.14 1.12
C ALA A 107 -24.78 17.53 0.76
N THR A 108 -25.08 16.36 1.32
CA THR A 108 -26.39 15.73 1.18
C THR A 108 -27.40 16.43 2.09
N LEU A 109 -28.71 16.21 1.86
CA LEU A 109 -29.76 16.74 2.74
C LEU A 109 -29.59 16.27 4.19
N ASP A 110 -29.06 15.07 4.41
CA ASP A 110 -28.79 14.54 5.76
C ASP A 110 -27.60 15.23 6.42
N ASP A 111 -26.57 15.62 5.64
CA ASP A 111 -25.46 16.43 6.16
C ASP A 111 -25.96 17.82 6.61
N LEU A 112 -26.84 18.45 5.83
CA LEU A 112 -27.44 19.75 6.17
C LEU A 112 -28.31 19.66 7.44
N ARG A 113 -29.16 18.64 7.54
CA ARG A 113 -29.98 18.38 8.73
C ARG A 113 -29.12 18.14 9.97
N ARG A 114 -27.98 17.46 9.82
CA ARG A 114 -27.02 17.23 10.91
C ARG A 114 -26.43 18.56 11.38
N VAL A 115 -26.02 19.43 10.47
CA VAL A 115 -25.49 20.77 10.80
C VAL A 115 -26.53 21.61 11.52
N GLU A 116 -27.78 21.59 11.05
CA GLU A 116 -28.87 22.36 11.64
C GLU A 116 -29.22 21.88 13.06
N ARG A 117 -29.24 20.55 13.28
CA ARG A 117 -29.39 19.97 14.62
C ARG A 117 -28.28 20.41 15.58
N LEU A 118 -27.02 20.39 15.12
CA LEU A 118 -25.88 20.82 15.93
C LEU A 118 -25.95 22.30 16.31
N ARG A 119 -26.38 23.17 15.37
CA ARG A 119 -26.58 24.60 15.64
C ARG A 119 -27.69 24.83 16.65
N ALA A 120 -28.84 24.18 16.47
CA ALA A 120 -29.96 24.28 17.41
C ALA A 120 -29.60 23.84 18.83
N LEU A 121 -28.75 22.82 18.98
CA LEU A 121 -28.29 22.35 20.29
C LEU A 121 -27.30 23.33 20.95
N ARG A 122 -26.36 23.89 20.18
CA ARG A 122 -25.40 24.89 20.68
C ARG A 122 -26.11 26.15 21.16
N ASP A 123 -27.12 26.57 20.40
CA ASP A 123 -27.84 27.82 20.63
C ASP A 123 -29.02 27.63 21.62
N ASN A 124 -29.25 26.40 22.12
CA ASN A 124 -30.25 26.11 23.15
C ASN A 124 -29.78 26.62 24.54
N PRO A 125 -30.46 27.62 25.14
CA PRO A 125 -30.06 28.21 26.41
C PRO A 125 -30.32 27.30 27.63
N ALA A 126 -31.09 26.22 27.48
CA ALA A 126 -31.35 25.25 28.54
C ALA A 126 -30.34 24.09 28.57
N ALA A 127 -29.47 23.97 27.57
CA ALA A 127 -28.47 22.91 27.50
C ALA A 127 -27.29 23.23 28.43
N SER A 128 -27.12 22.44 29.49
CA SER A 128 -26.02 22.62 30.44
C SER A 128 -24.67 22.27 29.80
N GLN A 129 -23.57 22.94 30.23
CA GLN A 129 -22.22 22.67 29.70
C GLN A 129 -21.82 21.19 29.78
N GLY A 130 -22.28 20.47 30.82
CA GLY A 130 -22.02 19.04 31.00
C GLY A 130 -22.81 18.11 30.06
N GLU A 131 -23.96 18.53 29.53
CA GLU A 131 -24.69 17.77 28.49
C GLU A 131 -24.04 17.95 27.11
N ARG A 132 -23.44 19.12 26.87
CA ARG A 132 -22.72 19.45 25.64
C ARG A 132 -21.44 18.61 25.51
N GLU A 133 -20.69 18.41 26.60
CA GLU A 133 -19.44 17.61 26.61
C GLU A 133 -19.66 16.08 26.53
N ARG A 134 -20.75 15.56 27.10
CA ARG A 134 -21.04 14.11 27.09
C ARG A 134 -21.36 13.57 25.70
N LEU A 135 -21.95 14.39 24.84
CA LEU A 135 -22.31 14.00 23.47
C LEU A 135 -21.09 13.95 22.54
N ASP A 136 -20.10 14.82 22.74
CA ASP A 136 -18.84 14.78 21.98
C ASP A 136 -18.04 13.49 22.27
N GLN A 137 -18.13 12.95 23.50
CA GLN A 137 -17.50 11.68 23.87
C GLN A 137 -18.27 10.45 23.37
N GLN A 138 -19.59 10.55 23.15
CA GLN A 138 -20.43 9.40 22.78
C GLN A 138 -20.40 9.09 21.27
N HIS A 139 -19.88 10.00 20.45
CA HIS A 139 -19.83 9.85 18.99
C HIS A 139 -18.42 9.57 18.42
N LEU A 140 -17.44 9.23 19.27
CA LEU A 140 -16.07 8.85 18.88
C LEU A 140 -15.83 7.32 18.82
N ARG A 141 -16.89 6.49 18.73
CA ARG A 141 -16.79 5.04 18.51
C ARG A 141 -17.26 4.64 17.11
#